data_AF-X0QJZ3-F1
#
_entry.id   AF-X0QJZ3-F1
#
_cell.length_a   1.000
_cell.length_b   1.000
_cell.length_c   1.000
_cell.angle_alpha   90.00
_cell.angle_beta   90.00
_cell.angle_gamma   90.00
#
_symmetry.space_group_name_H-M   'P 1'
#
loop_
_entity.id
_entity.type
_entity.pdbx_description
1 polymer ?
#
loop_
_entity_poly.entity_id
_entity_poly.type
_entity_poly.pdbx_seq_one_letter_code
_entity_poly.pdbx_strand_id
1 'polypeptide(L)'
;MRQDKNIAFLENNHIERIYNAYTTYKDEEGFCKVVSIEDVLKYNASLNMALYVSNVDSSEEQISLDDALTNWTQSSKQLKASMEQLFKELG
;
A
#
# COMPACT_ATOMS: atom_id res chain seq x y z
N MET A 1 29.24 -23.15 -0.51
CA MET A 1 27.97 -23.02 0.25
C MET A 1 26.83 -22.99 -0.75
N ARG A 2 25.91 -23.95 -0.69
CA ARG A 2 24.73 -23.95 -1.55
C ARG A 2 23.81 -22.83 -1.04
N GLN A 3 23.45 -21.88 -1.90
CA GLN A 3 22.37 -20.95 -1.61
C GLN A 3 21.09 -21.76 -1.59
N ASP A 4 20.64 -22.18 -0.42
CA ASP A 4 19.29 -22.70 -0.25
C ASP A 4 18.34 -21.54 -0.59
N LYS A 5 17.79 -21.58 -1.80
CA LYS A 5 16.72 -20.67 -2.19
C LYS A 5 15.60 -20.86 -1.17
N ASN A 6 15.26 -19.80 -0.43
CA ASN A 6 14.12 -19.80 0.47
C ASN A 6 12.86 -19.89 -0.39
N ILE A 7 12.44 -21.12 -0.69
CA ILE A 7 11.21 -21.40 -1.44
C ILE A 7 10.08 -21.33 -0.41
N ALA A 8 9.27 -20.28 -0.49
CA ALA A 8 8.05 -20.18 0.28
C ALA A 8 7.02 -21.17 -0.30
N PHE A 9 6.83 -22.30 0.37
CA PHE A 9 5.82 -23.29 -0.01
C PHE A 9 4.44 -22.84 0.43
N LEU A 10 3.43 -23.18 -0.37
CA LEU A 10 2.04 -23.00 0.03
C LEU A 10 1.67 -24.12 1.03
N GLU A 11 1.58 -23.75 2.30
CA GLU A 11 0.88 -24.55 3.31
C GLU A 11 -0.61 -24.72 2.96
N ASN A 12 -1.25 -25.73 3.56
CA ASN A 12 -2.64 -26.09 3.25
C ASN A 12 -3.62 -24.93 3.43
N ASN A 13 -3.42 -24.09 4.45
CA ASN A 13 -4.25 -22.91 4.69
C ASN A 13 -4.19 -21.90 3.52
N HIS A 14 -3.03 -21.73 2.89
CA HIS A 14 -2.88 -20.85 1.73
C HIS A 14 -3.65 -21.41 0.53
N ILE A 15 -3.54 -22.71 0.30
CA ILE A 15 -4.22 -23.41 -0.80
C ILE A 15 -5.75 -23.31 -0.61
N GLU A 16 -6.24 -23.59 0.59
CA GLU A 16 -7.66 -23.50 0.92
C GLU A 16 -8.20 -22.07 0.73
N ARG A 17 -7.44 -21.04 1.17
CA ARG A 17 -7.85 -19.65 0.97
C ARG A 17 -7.97 -19.29 -0.52
N ILE A 18 -6.97 -19.66 -1.33
CA ILE A 18 -7.00 -19.42 -2.79
C ILE A 18 -8.18 -20.16 -3.44
N TYR A 19 -8.39 -21.42 -3.08
CA TYR A 19 -9.49 -22.23 -3.60
C TYR A 19 -10.86 -21.62 -3.26
N ASN A 20 -11.04 -21.18 -2.02
CA ASN A 20 -12.29 -20.57 -1.57
C ASN A 20 -12.53 -19.21 -2.27
N ALA A 21 -11.50 -18.38 -2.44
CA ALA A 21 -11.65 -17.12 -3.17
C ALA A 21 -12.05 -17.34 -4.64
N TYR A 22 -11.49 -18.36 -5.30
CA TYR A 22 -11.88 -18.72 -6.67
C TYR A 22 -13.32 -19.24 -6.74
N THR A 23 -13.68 -20.20 -5.88
CA THR A 23 -14.99 -20.88 -5.93
C THR A 23 -16.15 -19.99 -5.50
N THR A 24 -15.92 -19.06 -4.58
CA THR A 24 -16.96 -18.12 -4.14
C THR A 24 -17.26 -17.05 -5.18
N TYR A 25 -16.32 -16.75 -6.08
CA TYR A 25 -16.45 -15.76 -7.15
C TYR A 25 -16.95 -14.40 -6.62
N LYS A 26 -16.28 -13.91 -5.58
CA LYS A 26 -16.58 -12.63 -4.92
C LYS A 26 -15.30 -11.84 -4.72
N ASP A 27 -15.47 -10.55 -4.52
CA ASP A 27 -14.39 -9.64 -4.14
C ASP A 27 -14.00 -9.87 -2.67
N GLU A 28 -12.71 -9.86 -2.40
CA GLU A 28 -12.13 -9.81 -1.06
C GLU A 28 -11.08 -8.70 -1.05
N GLU A 29 -11.32 -7.66 -0.25
CA GLU A 29 -10.46 -6.49 -0.17
C GLU A 29 -9.01 -6.89 0.15
N GLY A 30 -8.06 -6.38 -0.64
CA GLY A 30 -6.64 -6.71 -0.49
C GLY A 30 -6.24 -8.10 -0.97
N PHE A 31 -7.16 -8.95 -1.44
CA PHE A 31 -6.86 -10.34 -1.81
C PHE A 31 -7.31 -10.75 -3.21
N CYS A 32 -8.59 -10.59 -3.57
CA CYS A 32 -9.10 -10.97 -4.89
C CYS A 32 -10.18 -10.02 -5.39
N LYS A 33 -10.37 -9.99 -6.70
CA LYS A 33 -11.40 -9.16 -7.35
C LYS A 33 -11.96 -9.84 -8.59
N VAL A 34 -13.28 -9.80 -8.71
CA VAL A 34 -14.02 -10.16 -9.91
C VAL A 34 -14.16 -8.92 -10.78
N VAL A 35 -13.70 -9.03 -12.02
CA VAL A 35 -13.66 -7.91 -12.96
C VAL A 35 -14.37 -8.27 -14.26
N SER A 36 -15.03 -7.29 -14.86
CA SER A 36 -15.70 -7.44 -16.14
C SER A 36 -14.68 -7.47 -17.29
N ILE A 37 -15.08 -8.02 -18.44
CA ILE A 37 -14.22 -8.01 -19.64
C ILE A 37 -13.98 -6.57 -20.09
N GLU A 38 -14.99 -5.72 -19.96
CA GLU A 38 -14.92 -4.30 -20.30
C GLU A 38 -13.86 -3.58 -19.46
N ASP A 39 -13.77 -3.88 -18.17
CA ASP A 39 -12.74 -3.30 -17.28
C ASP A 39 -11.34 -3.80 -17.63
N VAL A 40 -11.20 -5.08 -17.96
CA VAL A 40 -9.92 -5.64 -18.43
C VAL A 40 -9.47 -4.97 -19.73
N LEU A 41 -10.40 -4.71 -20.66
CA LEU A 41 -10.10 -4.02 -21.92
C LEU A 41 -9.69 -2.55 -21.71
N LYS A 42 -10.21 -1.85 -20.68
CA LYS A 42 -9.74 -0.49 -20.32
C LYS A 42 -8.25 -0.47 -19.97
N TYR A 43 -7.71 -1.58 -19.45
CA TYR A 43 -6.30 -1.74 -19.14
C TYR A 43 -5.51 -2.41 -20.28
N ASN A 44 -5.93 -2.25 -21.54
CA ASN A 44 -5.30 -2.87 -22.71
C ASN A 44 -5.17 -4.40 -22.58
N ALA A 45 -6.17 -5.05 -21.97
CA ALA A 45 -6.18 -6.47 -21.66
C ALA A 45 -5.02 -6.95 -20.76
N SER A 46 -4.39 -6.04 -20.01
CA SER A 46 -3.37 -6.38 -19.03
C SER A 46 -4.00 -7.09 -17.82
N LEU A 47 -3.46 -8.25 -17.45
CA LEU A 47 -3.84 -8.99 -16.24
C LEU A 47 -2.88 -8.72 -15.07
N ASN A 48 -2.14 -7.61 -15.10
CA ASN A 48 -1.31 -7.21 -13.97
C ASN A 48 -2.20 -7.00 -12.73
N MET A 49 -1.97 -7.81 -11.70
CA MET A 49 -2.82 -7.88 -10.49
C MET A 49 -2.94 -6.54 -9.76
N ALA A 50 -1.89 -5.71 -9.77
CA ALA A 50 -1.87 -4.40 -9.12
C ALA A 50 -2.86 -3.39 -9.73
N LEU A 51 -3.37 -3.66 -10.94
CA LEU A 51 -4.42 -2.85 -11.57
C LEU A 51 -5.80 -3.12 -10.98
N TYR A 52 -5.98 -4.25 -10.28
CA TYR A 52 -7.27 -4.74 -9.84
C TYR A 52 -7.35 -4.88 -8.32
N VAL A 53 -6.26 -5.25 -7.66
CA VAL A 53 -6.18 -5.46 -6.22
C VAL A 53 -5.09 -4.55 -5.64
N SER A 54 -5.48 -3.63 -4.75
CA SER A 54 -4.54 -2.85 -3.93
C SER A 54 -4.26 -3.61 -2.64
N ASN A 55 -3.00 -3.74 -2.26
CA ASN A 55 -2.59 -4.28 -0.95
C ASN A 55 -2.38 -3.17 0.10
N VAL A 56 -2.66 -1.92 -0.27
CA VAL A 56 -2.57 -0.78 0.64
C VAL A 56 -3.82 -0.75 1.49
N ASP A 57 -3.63 -0.79 2.81
CA ASP A 57 -4.71 -0.68 3.78
C ASP A 57 -5.30 0.74 3.72
N SER A 58 -6.55 0.85 3.25
CA SER A 58 -7.27 2.13 3.21
C SER A 58 -7.92 2.51 4.53
N SER A 59 -7.78 1.71 5.58
CA SER A 59 -8.28 2.03 6.93
C SER A 59 -7.37 2.99 7.70
N GLU A 60 -6.14 3.20 7.24
CA GLU A 60 -5.25 4.21 7.82
C GLU A 60 -5.72 5.64 7.47
N GLU A 61 -5.56 6.55 8.44
CA GLU A 61 -5.93 7.96 8.31
C GLU A 61 -5.12 8.60 7.17
N GLN A 62 -5.75 8.76 6.00
CA GLN A 62 -5.09 9.30 4.82
C GLN A 62 -5.11 10.83 4.88
N ILE A 63 -3.97 11.44 5.21
CA ILE A 63 -3.75 12.86 4.96
C ILE A 63 -3.56 13.07 3.46
N SER A 64 -4.14 14.13 2.90
CA SER A 64 -3.89 14.46 1.49
C SER A 64 -2.43 14.85 1.29
N LEU A 65 -1.92 14.69 0.07
CA LEU A 65 -0.55 15.10 -0.26
C LEU A 65 -0.35 16.61 0.00
N ASP A 66 -1.35 17.43 -0.30
CA ASP A 66 -1.32 18.88 -0.06
C ASP A 66 -1.29 19.21 1.44
N ASP A 67 -2.08 18.50 2.25
CA ASP A 67 -2.07 18.66 3.72
C ASP A 67 -0.73 18.19 4.31
N ALA A 68 -0.21 17.06 3.84
CA ALA A 68 1.09 16.53 4.26
C ALA A 68 2.22 17.53 3.95
N LEU A 69 2.21 18.11 2.75
CA LEU A 69 3.21 19.09 2.32
C LEU A 69 3.10 20.38 3.13
N THR A 70 1.89 20.84 3.39
CA THR A 70 1.61 22.04 4.20
C THR A 70 2.10 21.83 5.63
N ASN A 71 1.73 20.70 6.25
CA ASN A 71 2.13 20.34 7.61
C ASN A 71 3.65 20.21 7.75
N TRP A 72 4.31 19.54 6.79
CA TRP A 72 5.76 19.39 6.76
C TRP A 72 6.46 20.75 6.64
N THR A 73 5.96 21.63 5.76
CA THR A 73 6.52 22.97 5.55
C THR A 73 6.37 23.83 6.80
N GLN A 74 5.20 23.78 7.45
CA GLN A 74 4.94 24.51 8.69
C GLN A 74 5.82 24.01 9.84
N SER A 75 5.91 22.69 10.01
CA SER A 75 6.74 22.06 11.04
C SER A 75 8.22 22.41 10.85
N SER A 76 8.68 22.43 9.59
CA SER A 76 10.05 22.83 9.25
C SER A 76 10.34 24.30 9.58
N LYS A 77 9.38 25.20 9.34
CA LYS A 77 9.50 26.62 9.73
C LYS A 77 9.53 26.79 11.25
N GLN A 78 8.65 26.07 11.97
CA GLN A 78 8.61 26.11 13.44
C GLN A 78 9.91 25.57 14.05
N LEU A 79 10.45 24.47 13.53
CA LEU A 79 11.73 23.92 13.96
C LEU A 79 12.88 24.91 13.75
N LYS A 80 12.91 25.56 12.58
CA LYS A 80 13.92 26.58 12.30
C LYS A 80 13.84 27.74 13.30
N ALA A 81 12.63 28.24 13.56
CA ALA A 81 12.42 29.32 14.52
C ALA A 81 12.81 28.93 15.95
N SER A 82 12.46 27.71 16.39
CA SER A 82 12.82 27.23 17.72
C SER A 82 14.32 27.02 17.89
N MET A 83 15.02 26.58 16.83
CA MET A 83 16.48 26.47 16.82
C MET A 83 17.18 27.84 16.85
N GLU A 84 16.69 28.81 16.05
CA GLU A 84 17.20 30.18 16.10
C GLU A 84 17.01 30.82 17.48
N GLN A 85 15.89 30.55 18.15
CA GLN A 85 15.64 31.00 19.51
C GLN A 85 16.59 30.30 20.50
N LEU A 86 16.73 28.98 20.42
CA LEU A 86 17.64 28.23 21.30
C LEU A 86 19.08 28.75 21.20
N PHE A 87 19.58 28.98 19.98
CA PHE A 87 20.93 29.50 19.79
C PHE A 87 21.13 30.92 20.32
N LYS A 88 20.07 31.75 20.40
CA LYS A 88 20.12 33.07 21.04
C LYS A 88 20.16 32.99 22.56
N GLU A 89 19.52 31.99 23.16
CA GLU A 89 19.48 31.81 24.62
C GLU A 89 20.77 31.13 25.15
N LEU A 90 21.46 30.36 24.30
CA LEU A 90 22.69 29.63 24.65
C LEU A 90 23.98 30.37 24.27
N GLY A 91 23.91 31.43 23.46
CA GLY A 91 25.04 32.26 23.04
C GLY A 91 25.09 33.58 23.81
#